data_AF-A0A2S7TUG0-F1
#
_entry.id   AF-A0A2S7TUG0-F1
#
_cell.length_a   1.000
_cell.length_b   1.000
_cell.length_c   1.000
_cell.angle_alpha   90.00
_cell.angle_beta   90.00
_cell.angle_gamma   90.00
#
_symmetry.space_group_name_H-M   'P 1'
#
loop_
_entity.id
_entity.type
_entity.pdbx_description
1 polymer ?
#
loop_
_entity_poly.entity_id
_entity_poly.type
_entity_poly.pdbx_seq_one_letter_code
_entity_poly.pdbx_strand_id
1 'polypeptide(L)'
;MSSFSKLDDNIFLLSVLKDGEEAFSEVKIDRLAIEIPEDIELTEYQYYVQKVGFYLVHTISWCKQLDLAIDLLSNFDYSKKNASRADHLIYNIENYLIRIKSVHDRILQLVNAVFHLCINEANVNHGVIVSNYKVQHRPEIHKSMKSISKYLNDHEQIRHTLIHRHSLIDKNLKKIEIFYLNNFEHIDDEEKVKAYKYVRSDHLKRYIADKKKEFNLINSSLFKLIDELFILLKPEYERQKKIVG
;
A
#
# COMPACT_ATOMS: atom_id res chain seq x y z
N MET A 1 -0.06 9.78 16.29
CA MET A 1 -0.09 8.32 16.08
C MET A 1 -0.37 8.09 14.60
N SER A 2 0.43 7.26 13.94
CA SER A 2 0.19 6.87 12.54
C SER A 2 -1.20 6.26 12.43
N SER A 3 -1.93 6.58 11.36
CA SER A 3 -3.24 6.00 11.09
C SER A 3 -3.16 4.48 10.86
N PHE A 4 -1.97 3.94 10.56
CA PHE A 4 -1.72 2.52 10.38
C PHE A 4 -1.87 1.71 11.67
N SER A 5 -1.62 2.29 12.86
CA SER A 5 -1.59 1.51 14.12
C SER A 5 -2.89 0.74 14.38
N LYS A 6 -4.03 1.26 13.89
CA LYS A 6 -5.33 0.59 14.01
C LYS A 6 -5.42 -0.71 13.20
N LEU A 7 -4.72 -0.81 12.06
CA LEU A 7 -4.68 -2.02 11.26
C LEU A 7 -3.80 -3.10 11.90
N ASP A 8 -2.73 -2.70 12.59
CA ASP A 8 -1.80 -3.60 13.29
C ASP A 8 -2.47 -4.29 14.51
N ASP A 9 -3.43 -3.60 15.13
CA ASP A 9 -4.22 -4.11 16.26
C ASP A 9 -5.57 -4.72 15.82
N ASN A 10 -5.80 -4.90 14.52
CA ASN A 10 -7.10 -5.35 14.02
C ASN A 10 -7.42 -6.79 14.47
N ILE A 11 -8.64 -7.00 14.97
CA ILE A 11 -9.09 -8.29 15.52
C ILE A 11 -9.03 -9.45 14.51
N PHE A 12 -9.17 -9.17 13.22
CA PHE A 12 -9.06 -10.18 12.17
C PHE A 12 -7.61 -10.63 12.01
N LEU A 13 -6.67 -9.67 11.98
CA LEU A 13 -5.24 -9.97 11.92
C LEU A 13 -4.79 -10.82 13.10
N LEU A 14 -5.09 -10.37 14.33
CA LEU A 14 -4.68 -11.07 15.54
C LEU A 14 -5.24 -12.50 15.58
N SER A 15 -6.48 -12.69 15.09
CA SER A 15 -7.10 -14.02 15.00
C SER A 15 -6.36 -14.93 14.02
N VAL A 16 -6.03 -14.44 12.82
CA VAL A 16 -5.34 -15.23 11.80
C VAL A 16 -3.91 -15.58 12.24
N LEU A 17 -3.20 -14.63 12.86
CA LEU A 17 -1.85 -14.88 13.40
C LEU A 17 -1.87 -15.94 14.49
N LYS A 18 -2.82 -15.85 15.43
CA LYS A 18 -3.00 -16.86 16.49
C LYS A 18 -3.32 -18.24 15.92
N ASP A 19 -4.26 -18.32 14.98
CA ASP A 19 -4.60 -19.58 14.33
C ASP A 19 -3.39 -20.16 13.56
N GLY A 20 -2.54 -19.30 12.98
CA GLY A 20 -1.29 -19.72 12.34
C GLY A 20 -0.29 -20.32 13.33
N GLU A 21 -0.09 -19.71 14.49
CA GLU A 21 0.75 -20.29 15.55
C GLU A 21 0.23 -21.65 16.01
N GLU A 22 -1.08 -21.79 16.19
CA GLU A 22 -1.72 -23.02 16.61
C GLU A 22 -1.61 -24.12 15.53
N ALA A 23 -1.98 -23.80 14.29
CA ALA A 23 -2.05 -24.75 13.18
C ALA A 23 -0.67 -25.31 12.77
N PHE A 24 0.40 -24.55 13.03
CA PHE A 24 1.77 -24.92 12.65
C PHE A 24 2.66 -25.25 13.86
N SER A 25 2.12 -25.31 15.08
CA SER A 25 2.88 -25.59 16.31
C SER A 25 3.68 -26.91 16.29
N GLU A 26 3.17 -27.93 15.60
CA GLU A 26 3.81 -29.24 15.46
C GLU A 26 4.66 -29.38 14.19
N VAL A 27 4.55 -28.44 13.25
CA VAL A 27 5.26 -28.48 11.98
C VAL A 27 6.67 -27.92 12.16
N LYS A 28 7.67 -28.79 12.08
CA LYS A 28 9.08 -28.41 12.16
C LYS A 28 9.57 -27.88 10.82
N ILE A 29 9.31 -26.61 10.55
CA ILE A 29 9.87 -25.90 9.39
C ILE A 29 11.13 -25.17 9.84
N ASP A 30 12.19 -25.20 9.02
CA ASP A 30 13.32 -24.28 9.18
C ASP A 30 12.79 -22.84 9.11
N ARG A 31 13.12 -22.02 10.10
CA ARG A 31 12.68 -20.62 10.17
C ARG A 31 13.21 -19.77 9.01
N LEU A 32 14.23 -20.24 8.31
CA LEU A 32 14.80 -19.61 7.12
C LEU A 32 14.28 -20.20 5.81
N ALA A 33 13.42 -21.22 5.86
CA ALA A 33 12.82 -21.79 4.66
C ALA A 33 11.93 -20.75 3.96
N ILE A 34 12.20 -20.55 2.67
CA ILE A 34 11.42 -19.64 1.81
C ILE A 34 10.17 -20.34 1.29
N GLU A 35 10.21 -21.66 1.18
CA GLU A 35 9.12 -22.53 0.74
C GLU A 35 8.92 -23.64 1.78
N ILE A 36 7.69 -24.17 1.84
CA ILE A 36 7.43 -25.36 2.65
C ILE A 36 8.09 -26.54 1.93
N PRO A 37 8.96 -27.31 2.60
CA PRO A 37 9.56 -28.51 2.03
C PRO A 37 8.51 -29.43 1.39
N GLU A 38 8.81 -29.98 0.20
CA GLU A 38 7.86 -30.78 -0.59
C GLU A 38 7.35 -32.04 0.14
N ASP A 39 8.07 -32.50 1.17
CA ASP A 39 7.72 -33.64 2.02
C ASP A 39 6.71 -33.31 3.13
N ILE A 40 6.37 -32.03 3.32
CA ILE A 40 5.37 -31.59 4.30
C ILE A 40 4.00 -31.49 3.62
N GLU A 41 3.17 -32.52 3.82
CA GLU A 41 1.76 -32.46 3.46
C GLU A 41 0.98 -31.61 4.48
N LEU A 42 0.40 -30.50 4.00
CA LEU A 42 -0.49 -29.67 4.81
C LEU A 42 -1.92 -30.21 4.78
N THR A 43 -2.58 -30.18 5.93
CA THR A 43 -4.04 -30.33 5.99
C THR A 43 -4.72 -29.16 5.27
N GLU A 44 -5.97 -29.35 4.83
CA GLU A 44 -6.75 -28.28 4.19
C GLU A 44 -6.88 -27.05 5.11
N TYR A 45 -7.05 -27.29 6.43
CA TYR A 45 -7.03 -26.24 7.45
C TYR A 45 -5.72 -25.45 7.48
N GLN A 46 -4.57 -26.14 7.53
CA GLN A 46 -3.25 -25.49 7.53
C GLN A 46 -3.03 -24.67 6.26
N TYR A 47 -3.32 -25.25 5.10
CA TYR A 47 -3.23 -24.55 3.81
C TYR A 47 -4.12 -23.30 3.77
N TYR A 48 -5.36 -23.40 4.27
CA TYR A 48 -6.28 -22.28 4.33
C TYR A 48 -5.76 -21.16 5.24
N VAL A 49 -5.36 -21.48 6.48
CA VAL A 49 -4.82 -20.49 7.44
C VAL A 49 -3.56 -19.83 6.89
N GLN A 50 -2.63 -20.60 6.34
CA GLN A 50 -1.41 -20.08 5.71
C GLN A 50 -1.74 -19.11 4.58
N LYS A 51 -2.66 -19.50 3.69
CA LYS A 51 -3.02 -18.69 2.51
C LYS A 51 -3.69 -17.38 2.92
N VAL A 52 -4.63 -17.42 3.86
CA VAL A 52 -5.26 -16.21 4.40
C VAL A 52 -4.22 -15.33 5.09
N GLY A 53 -3.37 -15.91 5.94
CA GLY A 53 -2.28 -15.21 6.63
C GLY A 53 -1.34 -14.51 5.65
N PHE A 54 -0.91 -15.19 4.60
CA PHE A 54 -0.04 -14.64 3.57
C PHE A 54 -0.62 -13.37 2.92
N TYR A 55 -1.83 -13.43 2.37
CA TYR A 55 -2.40 -12.25 1.71
C TYR A 55 -2.82 -11.15 2.69
N LEU A 56 -3.17 -11.51 3.93
CA LEU A 56 -3.49 -10.53 4.97
C LEU A 56 -2.24 -9.74 5.35
N VAL A 57 -1.13 -10.43 5.68
CA VAL A 57 0.16 -9.80 5.99
C VAL A 57 0.68 -9.01 4.79
N HIS A 58 0.50 -9.52 3.58
CA HIS A 58 0.87 -8.81 2.35
C HIS A 58 0.08 -7.50 2.18
N THR A 59 -1.23 -7.51 2.43
CA THR A 59 -2.09 -6.32 2.39
C THR A 59 -1.67 -5.28 3.45
N ILE A 60 -1.42 -5.73 4.68
CA ILE A 60 -0.97 -4.88 5.78
C ILE A 60 0.40 -4.29 5.51
N SER A 61 1.34 -5.08 4.99
CA SER A 61 2.67 -4.61 4.62
C SER A 61 2.62 -3.50 3.57
N TRP A 62 1.66 -3.55 2.63
CA TRP A 62 1.46 -2.49 1.65
C TRP A 62 0.94 -1.21 2.31
N CYS A 63 0.01 -1.33 3.26
CA CYS A 63 -0.47 -0.19 4.04
C CYS A 63 0.68 0.44 4.86
N LYS A 64 1.53 -0.38 5.48
CA LYS A 64 2.72 0.08 6.22
C LYS A 64 3.71 0.80 5.30
N GLN A 65 3.94 0.28 4.09
CA GLN A 65 4.79 0.94 3.10
C GLN A 65 4.23 2.28 2.64
N LEU A 66 2.91 2.41 2.50
CA LEU A 66 2.28 3.69 2.18
C LEU A 66 2.48 4.73 3.28
N ASP A 67 2.43 4.31 4.55
CA ASP A 67 2.70 5.20 5.68
C ASP A 67 4.17 5.61 5.72
N LEU A 68 5.08 4.64 5.59
CA LEU A 68 6.53 4.89 5.54
C LEU A 68 6.93 5.82 4.40
N ALA A 69 6.29 5.69 3.22
CA ALA A 69 6.59 6.53 2.06
C ALA A 69 6.41 8.03 2.32
N ILE A 70 5.54 8.42 3.27
CA ILE A 70 5.37 9.82 3.69
C ILE A 70 6.64 10.35 4.34
N ASP A 71 7.30 9.55 5.18
CA ASP A 71 8.55 9.92 5.84
C ASP A 71 9.73 9.97 4.86
N LEU A 72 9.72 9.09 3.86
CA LEU A 72 10.70 9.05 2.79
C LEU A 72 10.64 10.29 1.88
N LEU A 73 9.57 11.09 1.89
CA LEU A 73 9.56 12.37 1.18
C LEU A 73 10.63 13.33 1.72
N SER A 74 10.96 13.27 3.01
CA SER A 74 11.91 14.19 3.67
C SER A 74 13.35 13.68 3.79
N ASN A 75 13.61 12.38 3.60
CA ASN A 75 14.83 11.72 4.06
C ASN A 75 16.00 11.69 3.06
N PHE A 76 16.14 12.71 2.21
CA PHE A 76 17.20 12.69 1.21
C PHE A 76 18.59 12.77 1.83
N ASP A 77 19.45 11.88 1.34
CA ASP A 77 20.85 11.78 1.72
C ASP A 77 21.71 12.67 0.82
N TYR A 78 22.12 13.83 1.36
CA TYR A 78 22.97 14.80 0.66
C TYR A 78 24.41 14.30 0.40
N SER A 79 24.82 13.17 0.97
CA SER A 79 26.13 12.58 0.69
C SER A 79 26.21 11.92 -0.69
N LYS A 80 25.04 11.56 -1.28
CA LYS A 80 24.96 10.93 -2.60
C LYS A 80 25.01 11.98 -3.71
N LYS A 81 26.00 11.85 -4.59
CA LYS A 81 26.23 12.81 -5.69
C LYS A 81 25.45 12.52 -6.98
N ASN A 82 24.85 11.33 -7.10
CA ASN A 82 24.27 10.85 -8.36
C ASN A 82 22.79 11.20 -8.57
N ALA A 83 22.10 11.68 -7.53
CA ALA A 83 20.69 12.02 -7.60
C ALA A 83 20.45 13.36 -6.92
N SER A 84 19.66 14.23 -7.52
CA SER A 84 19.25 15.47 -6.88
C SER A 84 18.13 15.21 -5.86
N ARG A 85 17.90 16.19 -4.98
CA ARG A 85 16.76 16.16 -4.06
C ARG A 85 15.42 16.14 -4.80
N ALA A 86 15.36 16.75 -5.99
CA ALA A 86 14.18 16.71 -6.84
C ALA A 86 13.93 15.30 -7.39
N ASP A 87 14.98 14.61 -7.87
CA ASP A 87 14.88 13.23 -8.38
C ASP A 87 14.37 12.28 -7.29
N HIS A 88 14.93 12.39 -6.08
CA HIS A 88 14.45 11.64 -4.92
C HIS A 88 12.98 11.87 -4.64
N LEU A 89 12.53 13.13 -4.70
CA LEU A 89 11.14 13.49 -4.40
C LEU A 89 10.17 12.96 -5.47
N ILE A 90 10.53 13.11 -6.75
CA ILE A 90 9.77 12.57 -7.89
C ILE A 90 9.63 11.06 -7.74
N TYR A 91 10.75 10.37 -7.52
CA TYR A 91 10.80 8.92 -7.35
C TYR A 91 9.89 8.45 -6.22
N ASN A 92 9.92 9.09 -5.05
CA ASN A 92 9.09 8.67 -3.92
C ASN A 92 7.59 8.96 -4.14
N ILE A 93 7.25 10.07 -4.80
CA ILE A 93 5.86 10.40 -5.15
C ILE A 93 5.29 9.37 -6.15
N GLU A 94 6.04 9.05 -7.21
CA GLU A 94 5.62 8.05 -8.20
C GLU A 94 5.42 6.68 -7.55
N ASN A 95 6.39 6.28 -6.72
CA ASN A 95 6.34 5.02 -5.98
C ASN A 95 5.15 4.93 -5.02
N TYR A 96 4.78 6.02 -4.37
CA TYR A 96 3.59 6.09 -3.53
C TYR A 96 2.31 5.90 -4.34
N LEU A 97 2.19 6.59 -5.48
CA LEU A 97 1.01 6.51 -6.35
C LEU A 97 0.82 5.10 -6.94
N ILE A 98 1.92 4.42 -7.31
CA ILE A 98 1.89 3.02 -7.78
C ILE A 98 1.42 2.08 -6.66
N ARG A 99 1.91 2.27 -5.43
CA ARG A 99 1.54 1.46 -4.27
C ARG A 99 0.07 1.63 -3.91
N ILE A 100 -0.47 2.85 -3.94
CA ILE A 100 -1.90 3.11 -3.72
C ILE A 100 -2.74 2.24 -4.65
N LYS A 101 -2.41 2.22 -5.95
CA LYS A 101 -3.16 1.44 -6.93
C LYS A 101 -3.12 -0.06 -6.63
N SER A 102 -1.95 -0.52 -6.19
CA SER A 102 -1.67 -1.91 -5.87
C SER A 102 -2.49 -2.44 -4.69
N VAL A 103 -2.97 -1.57 -3.79
CA VAL A 103 -3.76 -1.98 -2.62
C VAL A 103 -5.04 -2.71 -3.02
N HIS A 104 -5.72 -2.26 -4.09
CA HIS A 104 -6.96 -2.90 -4.54
C HIS A 104 -6.74 -4.37 -4.91
N ASP A 105 -5.68 -4.68 -5.66
CA ASP A 105 -5.40 -6.06 -6.09
C ASP A 105 -5.11 -6.96 -4.88
N ARG A 106 -4.41 -6.43 -3.88
CA ARG A 106 -4.10 -7.12 -2.63
C ARG A 106 -5.36 -7.45 -1.84
N ILE A 107 -6.31 -6.53 -1.78
CA ILE A 107 -7.63 -6.77 -1.21
C ILE A 107 -8.39 -7.86 -1.97
N LEU A 108 -8.34 -7.86 -3.31
CA LEU A 108 -8.98 -8.92 -4.10
C LEU A 108 -8.37 -10.29 -3.81
N GLN A 109 -7.05 -10.38 -3.68
CA GLN A 109 -6.37 -11.63 -3.30
C GLN A 109 -6.74 -12.08 -1.88
N LEU A 110 -6.84 -11.14 -0.93
CA LEU A 110 -7.28 -11.45 0.42
C LEU A 110 -8.72 -12.01 0.43
N VAL A 111 -9.64 -11.40 -0.32
CA VAL A 111 -11.02 -11.90 -0.44
C VAL A 111 -11.04 -13.28 -1.12
N ASN A 112 -10.25 -13.49 -2.17
CA ASN A 112 -10.07 -14.79 -2.82
C ASN A 112 -9.66 -15.87 -1.80
N ALA A 113 -8.73 -15.54 -0.90
CA ALA A 113 -8.24 -16.43 0.13
C ALA A 113 -9.25 -16.69 1.24
N VAL A 114 -9.86 -15.64 1.81
CA VAL A 114 -10.84 -15.76 2.92
C VAL A 114 -12.06 -16.59 2.53
N PHE A 115 -12.57 -16.42 1.32
CA PHE A 115 -13.71 -17.22 0.85
C PHE A 115 -13.30 -18.60 0.32
N HIS A 116 -12.00 -18.89 0.31
CA HIS A 116 -11.43 -20.11 -0.24
C HIS A 116 -11.99 -20.40 -1.65
N LEU A 117 -11.84 -19.42 -2.56
CA LEU A 117 -12.39 -19.53 -3.93
C LEU A 117 -11.48 -20.32 -4.86
N CYS A 118 -10.20 -20.51 -4.48
CA CYS A 118 -9.18 -21.23 -5.25
C CYS A 118 -8.99 -20.70 -6.67
N ILE A 119 -9.23 -19.41 -6.88
CA ILE A 119 -8.96 -18.75 -8.16
C ILE A 119 -7.46 -18.49 -8.26
N ASN A 120 -6.87 -18.85 -9.40
CA ASN A 120 -5.46 -18.59 -9.67
C ASN A 120 -5.19 -17.07 -9.57
N GLU A 121 -4.09 -16.70 -8.91
CA GLU A 121 -3.74 -15.31 -8.63
C GLU A 121 -3.75 -14.42 -9.87
N ALA A 122 -3.27 -14.94 -11.01
CA ALA A 122 -3.21 -14.21 -12.28
C ALA A 122 -4.59 -13.85 -12.85
N ASN A 123 -5.63 -14.59 -12.43
CA ASN A 123 -7.00 -14.42 -12.91
C ASN A 123 -7.89 -13.68 -11.91
N VAL A 124 -7.37 -13.33 -10.73
CA VAL A 124 -8.11 -12.57 -9.72
C VAL A 124 -8.31 -11.14 -10.21
N ASN A 125 -9.56 -10.79 -10.48
CA ASN A 125 -9.98 -9.44 -10.81
C ASN A 125 -11.33 -9.13 -10.15
N HIS A 126 -11.70 -7.84 -10.12
CA HIS A 126 -12.89 -7.38 -9.41
C HIS A 126 -14.17 -8.09 -9.90
N GLY A 127 -14.32 -8.26 -11.21
CA GLY A 127 -15.49 -8.92 -11.79
C GLY A 127 -15.62 -10.36 -11.31
N VAL A 128 -14.54 -11.12 -11.43
CA VAL A 128 -14.47 -12.54 -11.03
C VAL A 128 -14.78 -12.75 -9.55
N ILE A 129 -14.26 -11.89 -8.67
CA ILE A 129 -14.50 -12.00 -7.22
C ILE A 129 -15.96 -11.64 -6.89
N VAL A 130 -16.46 -10.52 -7.41
CA VAL A 130 -17.82 -10.03 -7.10
C VAL A 130 -18.91 -10.89 -7.72
N SER A 131 -18.65 -11.56 -8.85
CA SER A 131 -19.58 -12.50 -9.47
C SER A 131 -19.53 -13.90 -8.85
N ASN A 132 -18.59 -14.18 -7.95
CA ASN A 132 -18.47 -15.50 -7.35
C ASN A 132 -19.65 -15.76 -6.40
N TYR A 133 -20.30 -16.92 -6.54
CA TYR A 133 -21.47 -17.30 -5.75
C TYR A 133 -21.26 -17.16 -4.22
N LYS A 134 -20.09 -17.55 -3.70
CA LYS A 134 -19.78 -17.45 -2.26
C LYS A 134 -19.75 -16.00 -1.77
N VAL A 135 -19.27 -15.08 -2.62
CA VAL A 135 -19.11 -13.66 -2.30
C VAL A 135 -20.41 -12.89 -2.58
N GLN A 136 -21.14 -13.26 -3.64
CA GLN A 136 -22.37 -12.60 -4.09
C GLN A 136 -23.45 -12.51 -2.99
N HIS A 137 -23.51 -13.49 -2.10
CA HIS A 137 -24.42 -13.52 -0.96
C HIS A 137 -23.92 -12.75 0.27
N ARG A 138 -22.94 -11.85 0.10
CA ARG A 138 -22.39 -10.97 1.14
C ARG A 138 -22.42 -9.50 0.69
N PRO A 139 -23.60 -8.85 0.72
CA PRO A 139 -23.78 -7.50 0.19
C PRO A 139 -22.92 -6.44 0.91
N GLU A 140 -22.61 -6.64 2.20
CA GLU A 140 -21.77 -5.74 2.98
C GLU A 140 -20.30 -5.74 2.50
N ILE A 141 -19.76 -6.94 2.20
CA ILE A 141 -18.41 -7.09 1.65
C ILE A 141 -18.34 -6.46 0.25
N HIS A 142 -19.37 -6.66 -0.58
CA HIS A 142 -19.46 -6.00 -1.90
C HIS A 142 -19.43 -4.48 -1.78
N LYS A 143 -20.24 -3.92 -0.88
CA LYS A 143 -20.32 -2.49 -0.64
C LYS A 143 -18.98 -1.94 -0.15
N SER A 144 -18.31 -2.64 0.76
CA SER A 144 -17.01 -2.25 1.28
C SER A 144 -15.93 -2.28 0.19
N MET A 145 -15.80 -3.38 -0.55
CA MET A 145 -14.87 -3.49 -1.69
C MET A 145 -15.10 -2.41 -2.75
N LYS A 146 -16.36 -2.14 -3.09
CA LYS A 146 -16.73 -1.08 -4.05
C LYS A 146 -16.37 0.31 -3.53
N SER A 147 -16.52 0.54 -2.23
CA SER A 147 -16.16 1.82 -1.59
C SER A 147 -14.65 2.04 -1.65
N ILE A 148 -13.85 1.01 -1.38
CA ILE A 148 -12.38 1.06 -1.51
C ILE A 148 -11.98 1.26 -2.98
N SER A 149 -12.54 0.48 -3.91
CA SER A 149 -12.26 0.61 -5.34
C SER A 149 -12.58 2.02 -5.85
N LYS A 150 -13.75 2.56 -5.49
CA LYS A 150 -14.14 3.93 -5.83
C LYS A 150 -13.15 4.94 -5.26
N TYR A 151 -12.83 4.83 -3.98
CA TYR A 151 -11.87 5.73 -3.32
C TYR A 151 -10.52 5.75 -4.04
N LEU A 152 -9.98 4.58 -4.36
CA LEU A 152 -8.73 4.45 -5.10
C LEU A 152 -8.81 5.02 -6.52
N ASN A 153 -9.93 4.82 -7.22
CA ASN A 153 -10.18 5.35 -8.56
C ASN A 153 -10.35 6.88 -8.58
N ASP A 154 -10.96 7.47 -7.56
CA ASP A 154 -11.10 8.93 -7.43
C ASP A 154 -9.71 9.58 -7.29
N HIS A 155 -8.81 8.95 -6.52
CA HIS A 155 -7.40 9.35 -6.45
C HIS A 155 -6.60 8.97 -7.71
N GLU A 156 -7.08 8.02 -8.51
CA GLU A 156 -6.55 7.73 -9.85
C GLU A 156 -6.91 8.82 -10.86
N GLN A 157 -8.09 9.44 -10.78
CA GLN A 157 -8.45 10.54 -11.69
C GLN A 157 -7.64 11.80 -11.41
N ILE A 158 -7.26 12.04 -10.15
CA ILE A 158 -6.24 13.04 -9.79
C ILE A 158 -4.94 12.73 -10.53
N ARG A 159 -4.54 11.44 -10.55
CA ARG A 159 -3.39 10.97 -11.32
C ARG A 159 -3.58 11.16 -12.84
N HIS A 160 -4.70 10.76 -13.46
CA HIS A 160 -4.94 10.94 -14.91
C HIS A 160 -4.95 12.42 -15.31
N THR A 161 -5.53 13.30 -14.50
CA THR A 161 -5.47 14.76 -14.70
C THR A 161 -4.05 15.30 -14.58
N LEU A 162 -3.19 14.68 -13.76
CA LEU A 162 -1.76 14.98 -13.63
C LEU A 162 -0.87 14.27 -14.69
N ILE A 163 -1.33 13.15 -15.28
CA ILE A 163 -0.54 12.21 -16.12
C ILE A 163 -0.84 12.32 -17.62
N HIS A 164 -1.94 12.95 -18.06
CA HIS A 164 -2.25 13.09 -19.50
C HIS A 164 -1.24 13.91 -20.34
N ARG A 165 -0.05 14.22 -19.81
CA ARG A 165 1.13 14.71 -20.54
C ARG A 165 2.43 13.99 -20.12
N HIS A 166 2.49 12.65 -20.23
CA HIS A 166 3.70 11.80 -20.27
C HIS A 166 4.84 12.03 -19.24
N SER A 167 4.60 12.80 -18.19
CA SER A 167 5.46 13.02 -17.04
C SER A 167 4.53 13.61 -15.98
N LEU A 168 4.74 13.36 -14.70
CA LEU A 168 4.04 14.11 -13.65
C LEU A 168 4.36 15.60 -13.82
N ILE A 169 3.51 16.35 -14.53
CA ILE A 169 3.60 17.81 -14.60
C ILE A 169 2.81 18.37 -13.40
N ASP A 170 3.24 17.99 -12.20
CA ASP A 170 2.91 18.81 -11.04
C ASP A 170 3.71 20.12 -11.22
N LYS A 171 3.00 21.23 -11.49
CA LYS A 171 3.62 22.52 -11.79
C LYS A 171 4.58 22.96 -10.68
N ASN A 172 4.30 22.60 -9.43
CA ASN A 172 5.19 22.93 -8.31
C ASN A 172 6.40 22.00 -8.28
N LEU A 173 6.21 20.71 -8.57
CA LEU A 173 7.34 19.77 -8.71
C LEU A 173 8.27 20.14 -9.88
N LYS A 174 7.72 20.56 -11.02
CA LYS A 174 8.50 21.05 -12.16
C LYS A 174 9.22 22.36 -11.85
N LYS A 175 8.61 23.26 -11.08
CA LYS A 175 9.34 24.45 -10.56
C LYS A 175 10.52 24.04 -9.68
N ILE A 176 10.35 23.04 -8.80
CA ILE A 176 11.44 22.50 -7.99
C ILE A 176 12.53 21.93 -8.90
N GLU A 177 12.19 21.12 -9.89
CA GLU A 177 13.13 20.54 -10.86
C GLU A 177 13.93 21.62 -11.62
N ILE A 178 13.27 22.69 -12.08
CA ILE A 178 13.94 23.84 -12.72
C ILE A 178 15.01 24.46 -11.80
N PHE A 179 14.75 24.56 -10.49
CA PHE A 179 15.74 25.04 -9.53
C PHE A 179 16.93 24.08 -9.32
N TYR A 180 16.85 22.83 -9.76
CA TYR A 180 17.97 21.88 -9.72
C TYR A 180 18.69 21.76 -11.08
N LEU A 181 18.01 22.06 -12.20
CA LEU A 181 18.61 22.09 -13.53
C LEU A 181 19.40 23.37 -13.81
N ASN A 182 19.01 24.50 -13.22
CA ASN A 182 19.77 25.74 -13.33
C ASN A 182 21.03 25.65 -12.45
N ASN A 183 22.16 25.29 -13.05
CA ASN A 183 23.47 25.32 -12.39
C ASN A 183 23.79 26.77 -11.97
N PHE A 184 23.67 27.04 -10.67
CA PHE A 184 23.98 28.34 -10.07
C PHE A 184 25.48 28.69 -10.11
N GLU A 185 26.32 27.77 -10.60
CA GLU A 185 27.77 27.94 -10.77
C GLU A 185 28.12 29.05 -11.76
N HIS A 186 27.17 29.50 -12.59
CA HIS A 186 27.35 30.57 -13.58
C HIS A 186 26.84 31.95 -13.11
N ILE A 187 26.38 32.09 -11.86
CA ILE A 187 25.91 33.36 -11.31
C ILE A 187 27.03 33.95 -10.44
N ASP A 188 27.67 35.02 -10.91
CA ASP A 188 28.76 35.70 -10.20
C ASP A 188 28.30 36.53 -8.98
N ASP A 189 27.00 36.78 -8.88
CA ASP A 189 26.38 37.59 -7.81
C ASP A 189 26.00 36.71 -6.60
N GLU A 190 26.80 36.79 -5.53
CA GLU A 190 26.58 36.04 -4.28
C GLU A 190 25.21 36.28 -3.63
N GLU A 191 24.69 37.51 -3.67
CA GLU A 191 23.41 37.83 -3.04
C GLU A 191 22.26 37.19 -3.80
N LYS A 192 22.32 37.20 -5.14
CA LYS A 192 21.36 36.48 -5.98
C LYS A 192 21.42 34.97 -5.69
N VAL A 193 22.62 34.38 -5.63
CA VAL A 193 22.77 32.93 -5.31
C VAL A 193 22.16 32.60 -3.95
N LYS A 194 22.38 33.44 -2.92
CA LYS A 194 21.77 33.27 -1.58
C LYS A 194 20.24 33.35 -1.63
N ALA A 195 19.68 34.35 -2.32
CA ALA A 195 18.24 34.52 -2.48
C ALA A 195 17.60 33.31 -3.20
N TYR A 196 18.21 32.82 -4.28
CA TYR A 196 17.73 31.63 -5.00
C TYR A 196 17.75 30.37 -4.13
N LYS A 197 18.85 30.13 -3.39
CA LYS A 197 18.95 28.99 -2.47
C LYS A 197 17.87 29.02 -1.39
N TYR A 198 17.55 30.22 -0.88
CA TYR A 198 16.47 30.42 0.09
C TYR A 198 15.11 30.09 -0.53
N VAL A 199 14.77 30.70 -1.67
CA VAL A 199 13.49 30.47 -2.37
C VAL A 199 13.29 29.00 -2.72
N ARG A 200 14.34 28.32 -3.23
CA ARG A 200 14.30 26.88 -3.53
C ARG A 200 13.99 26.07 -2.27
N SER A 201 14.68 26.35 -1.17
CA SER A 201 14.53 25.61 0.08
C SER A 201 13.16 25.81 0.72
N ASP A 202 12.65 27.05 0.70
CA ASP A 202 11.31 27.38 1.18
C ASP A 202 10.23 26.71 0.33
N HIS A 203 10.32 26.80 -1.00
CA HIS A 203 9.36 26.16 -1.90
C HIS A 203 9.34 24.64 -1.74
N LEU A 204 10.51 24.01 -1.62
CA LEU A 204 10.64 22.58 -1.36
C LEU A 204 10.00 22.17 -0.03
N LYS A 205 10.26 22.92 1.06
CA LYS A 205 9.67 22.65 2.38
C LYS A 205 8.15 22.73 2.35
N ARG A 206 7.59 23.77 1.73
CA ARG A 206 6.14 23.93 1.57
C ARG A 206 5.53 22.79 0.78
N TYR A 207 6.11 22.48 -0.38
CA TYR A 207 5.64 21.40 -1.23
C TYR A 207 5.67 20.04 -0.51
N ILE A 208 6.75 19.71 0.21
CA ILE A 208 6.83 18.48 1.00
C ILE A 208 5.77 18.48 2.10
N ALA A 209 5.57 19.58 2.82
CA ALA A 209 4.56 19.68 3.87
C ALA A 209 3.14 19.45 3.31
N ASP A 210 2.83 20.06 2.16
CA ASP A 210 1.54 19.89 1.48
C ASP A 210 1.34 18.44 1.02
N LYS A 211 2.35 17.82 0.39
CA LYS A 211 2.28 16.43 -0.05
C LYS A 211 2.19 15.44 1.11
N LYS A 212 2.91 15.68 2.21
CA LYS A 212 2.76 14.88 3.43
C LYS A 212 1.34 14.98 3.97
N LYS A 213 0.74 16.18 3.99
CA LYS A 213 -0.64 16.37 4.45
C LYS A 213 -1.64 15.65 3.54
N GLU A 214 -1.47 15.77 2.22
CA GLU A 214 -2.27 15.07 1.21
C GLU A 214 -2.20 13.55 1.41
N PHE A 215 -1.00 12.99 1.49
CA PHE A 215 -0.80 11.54 1.64
C PHE A 215 -1.29 11.01 2.99
N ASN A 216 -1.09 11.76 4.07
CA ASN A 216 -1.64 11.38 5.38
C ASN A 216 -3.17 11.30 5.36
N LEU A 217 -3.83 12.25 4.70
CA LEU A 217 -5.29 12.22 4.53
C LEU A 217 -5.72 10.98 3.73
N ILE A 218 -5.02 10.71 2.63
CA ILE A 218 -5.29 9.56 1.78
C ILE A 218 -5.15 8.25 2.55
N ASN A 219 -4.00 8.05 3.20
CA ASN A 219 -3.72 6.86 4.02
C ASN A 219 -4.76 6.70 5.13
N SER A 220 -5.09 7.77 5.87
CA SER A 220 -6.04 7.69 6.98
C SER A 220 -7.44 7.26 6.53
N SER A 221 -7.92 7.82 5.42
CA SER A 221 -9.22 7.44 4.84
C SER A 221 -9.20 6.02 4.27
N LEU A 222 -8.14 5.65 3.55
CA LEU A 222 -7.98 4.30 2.99
C LEU A 222 -7.91 3.24 4.09
N PHE A 223 -7.09 3.44 5.11
CA PHE A 223 -6.90 2.49 6.21
C PHE A 223 -8.19 2.29 6.99
N LYS A 224 -9.00 3.33 7.15
CA LYS A 224 -10.33 3.19 7.75
C LYS A 224 -11.23 2.25 6.93
N LEU A 225 -11.26 2.41 5.60
CA LEU A 225 -12.07 1.54 4.73
C LEU A 225 -11.57 0.09 4.75
N ILE A 226 -10.25 -0.11 4.83
CA ILE A 226 -9.63 -1.45 4.93
C ILE A 226 -9.95 -2.09 6.28
N ASP A 227 -9.87 -1.33 7.37
CA ASP A 227 -10.22 -1.78 8.72
C ASP A 227 -11.68 -2.26 8.79
N GLU A 228 -12.59 -1.47 8.22
CA GLU A 228 -14.01 -1.84 8.07
C GLU A 228 -14.18 -3.14 7.26
N LEU A 229 -13.43 -3.33 6.17
CA LEU A 229 -13.45 -4.58 5.41
C LEU A 229 -12.92 -5.77 6.24
N PHE A 230 -11.84 -5.60 7.00
CA PHE A 230 -11.27 -6.67 7.82
C PHE A 230 -12.25 -7.16 8.88
N ILE A 231 -12.98 -6.24 9.51
CA ILE A 231 -14.06 -6.57 10.45
C ILE A 231 -15.13 -7.43 9.76
N LEU A 232 -15.51 -7.09 8.51
CA LEU A 232 -16.49 -7.86 7.74
C LEU A 232 -15.98 -9.21 7.26
N LEU A 233 -14.67 -9.36 7.02
CA LEU A 233 -14.06 -10.62 6.58
C LEU A 233 -13.89 -11.62 7.74
N LYS A 234 -13.74 -11.15 8.99
CA LYS A 234 -13.52 -12.05 10.13
C LYS A 234 -14.60 -13.12 10.29
N PRO A 235 -15.92 -12.82 10.29
CA PRO A 235 -16.94 -13.86 10.44
C PRO A 235 -16.90 -14.90 9.32
N GLU A 236 -16.58 -14.48 8.10
CA GLU A 236 -16.44 -15.38 6.96
C GLU A 236 -15.21 -16.28 7.11
N TYR A 237 -14.11 -15.71 7.59
CA TYR A 237 -12.91 -16.48 7.93
C TYR A 237 -13.19 -17.56 8.98
N GLU A 238 -13.87 -17.22 10.08
CA GLU A 238 -14.26 -18.18 11.12
C GLU A 238 -15.22 -19.26 10.60
N ARG A 239 -16.16 -18.88 9.72
CA ARG A 239 -17.09 -19.82 9.08
C ARG A 239 -16.33 -20.82 8.22
N GLN A 240 -15.42 -20.33 7.38
CA GLN A 240 -14.66 -21.16 6.46
C GLN A 240 -13.65 -22.04 7.21
N LYS A 241 -13.04 -21.54 8.29
CA LYS A 241 -12.19 -22.32 9.21
C LYS A 241 -12.88 -23.60 9.70
N LYS A 242 -14.15 -23.50 10.12
CA LYS A 242 -14.95 -24.65 10.60
C LYS A 242 -15.34 -25.64 9.50
N ILE A 243 -15.17 -25.28 8.23
CA ILE A 243 -15.49 -26.16 7.09
C ILE A 243 -14.26 -26.97 6.70
N VAL A 244 -13.08 -26.37 6.79
CA VAL A 244 -11.81 -26.96 6.34
C VAL A 244 -11.01 -27.64 7.47
N GLY A 245 -11.37 -27.40 8.73
CA GLY A 245 -10.80 -28.05 9.92
C GLY A 245 -11.82 -28.98 10.57
#